data_AF-A0A8H5BEK4-F1
#
_entry.id   AF-A0A8H5BEK4-F1
#
_cell.length_a   1.000
_cell.length_b   1.000
_cell.length_c   1.000
_cell.angle_alpha   90.00
_cell.angle_beta   90.00
_cell.angle_gamma   90.00
#
_symmetry.space_group_name_H-M   'P 1'
#
loop_
_entity.id
_entity.type
_entity.pdbx_description
1 polymer ?
#
loop_
_entity_poly.entity_id
_entity_poly.type
_entity_poly.pdbx_seq_one_letter_code
_entity_poly.pdbx_strand_id
1 'polypeptide(L)'
;MAKSLRSKVKRSFRSKKRETGVYAAADAARLNRLNSKLVQVTKGETEPSEPVEEDDVPGWCWFATFGLLDPNDITLDAQTTDDTPEEQPESMEVDSKEVKVSTHGPRNSRREQWRTSKGLAPRGTSHGMNRQGTVAAKRKAGRPSRRR
;
A
#
# COMPACT_ATOMS: atom_id res chain seq x y z
N MET A 1 40.47 -14.68 32.86
CA MET A 1 40.33 -14.41 31.41
C MET A 1 39.01 -13.69 31.14
N ALA A 2 39.05 -12.56 30.43
CA ALA A 2 37.83 -11.88 29.96
C ALA A 2 37.14 -12.70 28.84
N LYS A 3 35.82 -12.53 28.71
CA LYS A 3 35.03 -13.19 27.65
C LYS A 3 35.02 -12.33 26.39
N SER A 4 35.19 -12.93 25.21
CA SER A 4 35.08 -12.25 23.90
C SER A 4 33.65 -11.75 23.61
N LEU A 5 33.52 -10.71 22.78
CA LEU A 5 32.25 -10.17 22.27
C LEU A 5 31.37 -11.25 21.62
N ARG A 6 32.00 -12.16 20.88
CA ARG A 6 31.33 -13.28 20.16
C ARG A 6 31.22 -14.56 21.01
N SER A 7 31.55 -14.51 22.31
CA SER A 7 31.36 -15.67 23.18
C SER A 7 29.88 -16.05 23.27
N LYS A 8 29.58 -17.36 23.26
CA LYS A 8 28.21 -17.87 23.30
C LYS A 8 27.47 -17.44 24.57
N VAL A 9 28.16 -17.48 25.72
CA VAL A 9 27.60 -17.08 27.02
C VAL A 9 27.19 -15.61 27.05
N LYS A 10 27.99 -14.69 26.50
CA LYS A 10 27.62 -13.26 26.48
C LYS A 10 26.52 -12.99 25.44
N ARG A 11 26.53 -13.68 24.30
CA ARG A 11 25.48 -13.55 23.29
C ARG A 11 24.11 -14.04 23.79
N SER A 12 24.05 -15.20 24.44
CA SER A 12 22.78 -15.71 24.99
C SER A 12 22.22 -14.78 26.07
N PHE A 13 23.07 -14.25 26.94
CA PHE A 13 22.65 -13.25 27.93
C PHE A 13 22.12 -11.95 27.30
N ARG A 14 22.76 -11.48 26.22
CA ARG A 14 22.27 -10.32 25.47
C ARG A 14 20.94 -10.61 24.76
N SER A 15 20.75 -11.83 24.23
CA SER A 15 19.46 -12.25 23.64
C SER A 15 18.33 -12.14 24.68
N LYS A 16 18.52 -12.77 25.85
CA LYS A 16 17.56 -12.71 26.95
C LYS A 16 17.22 -11.28 27.34
N LYS A 17 18.24 -10.40 27.45
CA LYS A 17 18.01 -8.97 27.74
C LYS A 17 17.17 -8.25 26.69
N ARG A 18 17.30 -8.61 25.41
CA ARG A 18 16.52 -8.00 24.33
C ARG A 18 15.09 -8.52 24.28
N GLU A 19 14.87 -9.79 24.61
CA GLU A 19 13.57 -10.45 24.50
C GLU A 19 12.70 -10.23 25.74
N THR A 20 13.25 -10.38 26.94
CA THR A 20 12.48 -10.35 28.19
C THR A 20 12.83 -9.17 29.10
N GLY A 21 13.80 -8.35 28.70
CA GLY A 21 14.27 -7.21 29.48
C GLY A 21 13.58 -5.90 29.11
N VAL A 22 14.05 -4.82 29.75
CA VAL A 22 13.58 -3.44 29.57
C VAL A 22 13.63 -2.97 28.11
N TYR A 23 14.58 -3.50 27.32
CA TYR A 23 14.71 -3.17 25.90
C TYR A 23 13.46 -3.55 25.10
N ALA A 24 12.88 -4.73 25.35
CA ALA A 24 11.66 -5.17 24.67
C ALA A 24 10.50 -4.21 24.92
N ALA A 25 10.29 -3.83 26.19
CA ALA A 25 9.21 -2.92 26.58
C ALA A 25 9.38 -1.52 25.96
N ALA A 26 10.60 -0.98 25.97
CA ALA A 26 10.90 0.32 25.38
C ALA A 26 10.69 0.32 23.85
N ASP A 27 11.12 -0.73 23.17
CA ASP A 27 10.95 -0.86 21.72
C ASP A 27 9.48 -1.05 21.34
N ALA A 28 8.72 -1.85 22.10
CA ALA A 28 7.28 -2.00 21.91
C ALA A 28 6.53 -0.67 22.11
N ALA A 29 6.88 0.10 23.15
CA ALA A 29 6.28 1.42 23.39
C ALA A 29 6.57 2.39 22.24
N ARG A 30 7.80 2.38 21.69
CA ARG A 30 8.16 3.19 20.51
C ARG A 30 7.33 2.78 19.28
N LEU A 31 7.22 1.48 19.00
CA LEU A 31 6.43 0.97 17.88
C LEU A 31 4.96 1.35 18.00
N ASN A 32 4.37 1.24 19.19
CA ASN A 32 2.98 1.65 19.42
C ASN A 32 2.77 3.14 19.12
N ARG A 33 3.67 4.01 19.59
CA ARG A 33 3.61 5.45 19.28
C ARG A 33 3.67 5.73 17.78
N LEU A 34 4.56 5.04 17.06
CA LEU A 34 4.67 5.20 15.61
C LEU A 34 3.41 4.72 14.89
N ASN A 35 2.87 3.56 15.29
CA ASN A 35 1.63 3.05 14.73
C ASN A 35 0.46 4.00 14.98
N SER A 36 0.34 4.56 16.19
CA SER A 36 -0.69 5.57 16.47
C SER A 36 -0.57 6.80 15.56
N LYS A 37 0.66 7.28 15.32
CA LYS A 37 0.89 8.41 14.39
C LYS A 37 0.53 8.06 12.95
N LEU A 38 0.95 6.88 12.47
CA LEU A 38 0.63 6.43 11.12
C LEU A 38 -0.89 6.30 10.93
N VAL A 39 -1.59 5.72 11.91
CA VAL A 39 -3.04 5.60 11.87
C VAL A 39 -3.71 6.97 11.82
N GLN A 40 -3.22 7.97 12.56
CA GLN A 40 -3.72 9.34 12.49
C GLN A 40 -3.52 9.96 11.10
N VAL A 41 -2.34 9.82 10.51
CA VAL A 41 -2.05 10.31 9.16
C VAL A 41 -2.98 9.65 8.14
N THR A 42 -3.08 8.32 8.16
CA THR A 42 -3.94 7.60 7.20
C THR A 42 -5.43 7.89 7.37
N LYS A 43 -5.88 8.17 8.60
CA LYS A 43 -7.29 8.54 8.86
C LYS A 43 -7.57 9.98 8.45
N GLY A 44 -6.63 10.90 8.65
CA GLY A 44 -6.72 12.27 8.14
C GLY A 44 -6.81 12.32 6.62
N GLU A 45 -6.29 11.31 5.90
CA GLU A 45 -6.46 11.16 4.45
C GLU A 45 -7.79 10.51 4.04
N THR A 46 -8.51 9.86 4.97
CA THR A 46 -9.70 9.03 4.66
C THR A 46 -11.02 9.66 5.09
N GLU A 47 -11.04 10.51 6.13
CA GLU A 47 -12.25 11.28 6.45
C GLU A 47 -12.40 12.40 5.41
N PRO A 48 -13.50 12.48 4.65
CA PRO A 48 -13.82 13.69 3.92
C PRO A 48 -14.10 14.75 4.98
N SER A 49 -13.09 15.57 5.27
CA SER A 49 -13.28 16.75 6.10
C SER A 49 -14.41 17.56 5.48
N GLU A 50 -15.41 17.90 6.30
CA GLU A 50 -16.34 18.99 6.05
C GLU A 50 -15.58 20.19 5.45
N PRO A 51 -16.19 20.98 4.55
CA PRO A 51 -15.50 22.03 3.82
C PRO A 51 -14.99 23.09 4.80
N VAL A 52 -13.76 22.90 5.28
CA VAL A 52 -12.93 23.96 5.81
C VAL A 52 -12.52 24.72 4.57
N GLU A 53 -12.95 25.98 4.50
CA GLU A 53 -12.70 26.88 3.38
C GLU A 53 -11.27 26.70 2.86
N GLU A 54 -11.20 26.27 1.60
CA GLU A 54 -9.96 26.04 0.86
C GLU A 54 -9.34 27.41 0.57
N ASP A 55 -8.49 27.89 1.47
CA ASP A 55 -7.38 28.72 1.01
C ASP A 55 -6.44 27.78 0.25
N ASP A 56 -6.48 27.86 -1.08
CA ASP A 56 -5.55 27.24 -2.03
C ASP A 56 -4.11 27.64 -1.68
N VAL A 57 -3.46 26.92 -0.75
CA VAL A 57 -2.04 27.16 -0.44
C VAL A 57 -1.18 26.13 -1.17
N PRO A 58 -0.47 26.54 -2.24
CA PRO A 58 0.20 25.64 -3.17
C PRO A 58 1.41 25.00 -2.53
N GLY A 59 1.41 23.66 -2.37
CA GLY A 59 2.57 22.73 -2.38
C GLY A 59 3.78 22.96 -1.46
N TRP A 60 3.85 24.10 -0.77
CA TRP A 60 5.01 24.59 -0.02
C TRP A 60 4.73 24.65 1.50
N CYS A 61 3.49 24.36 1.90
CA CYS A 61 3.02 24.40 3.30
C CYS A 61 3.66 23.39 4.25
N TRP A 62 4.41 22.40 3.75
CA TRP A 62 5.16 21.50 4.64
C TRP A 62 6.24 22.26 5.46
N PHE A 63 6.75 23.38 4.94
CA PHE A 63 7.67 24.25 5.67
C PHE A 63 6.99 25.07 6.78
N ALA A 64 5.73 25.45 6.61
CA ALA A 64 4.97 26.21 7.61
C ALA A 64 4.53 25.33 8.78
N THR A 65 4.14 24.07 8.53
CA THR A 65 3.75 23.15 9.61
C THR A 65 4.92 22.75 10.53
N PHE A 66 6.17 22.87 10.05
CA PHE A 66 7.39 22.65 10.84
C PHE A 66 7.97 23.94 11.44
N GLY A 67 7.29 25.10 11.31
CA GLY A 67 7.69 26.36 11.94
C GLY A 67 8.92 27.02 11.32
N LEU A 68 9.19 26.79 10.02
CA LEU A 68 10.34 27.37 9.32
C LEU A 68 10.00 28.67 8.55
N LEU A 69 8.72 29.03 8.43
CA LEU A 69 8.26 30.22 7.71
C LEU A 69 7.02 30.80 8.40
N ASP A 70 7.05 32.10 8.72
CA ASP A 70 5.99 32.81 9.45
C ASP A 70 4.87 33.24 8.47
N PRO A 71 3.60 32.88 8.71
CA PRO A 71 2.49 33.12 7.77
C PRO A 71 2.15 34.58 7.45
N ASN A 72 2.77 35.57 8.12
CA ASN A 72 2.45 36.98 7.93
C ASN A 72 3.16 37.64 6.73
N ASP A 73 4.05 36.94 6.02
CA ASP A 73 4.83 37.50 4.91
C ASP A 73 4.21 37.31 3.51
N ILE A 74 3.02 36.70 3.40
CA ILE A 74 2.36 36.43 2.11
C ILE A 74 1.03 37.20 2.06
N THR A 75 1.12 38.49 1.74
CA THR A 75 -0.03 39.33 1.39
C THR A 75 -0.51 38.97 -0.01
N LEU A 76 -1.74 38.46 -0.10
CA LEU A 76 -2.42 37.93 -1.28
C LEU A 76 -3.41 38.99 -1.79
N ASP A 77 -2.97 39.84 -2.72
CA ASP A 77 -3.81 40.77 -3.48
C ASP A 77 -4.09 40.19 -4.87
N ALA A 78 -5.34 39.78 -5.13
CA ALA A 78 -6.10 40.04 -6.38
C ALA A 78 -7.24 39.01 -6.58
N GLN A 79 -8.46 39.44 -6.26
CA GLN A 79 -9.71 38.91 -6.78
C GLN A 79 -9.81 39.11 -8.30
N THR A 80 -10.31 38.11 -9.03
CA THR A 80 -11.24 38.31 -10.16
C THR A 80 -12.09 37.04 -10.35
N THR A 81 -13.36 37.15 -9.96
CA THR A 81 -14.49 36.30 -10.32
C THR A 81 -14.90 36.56 -11.76
N ASP A 82 -15.27 35.53 -12.53
CA ASP A 82 -16.24 35.67 -13.61
C ASP A 82 -16.98 34.35 -13.88
N ASP A 83 -18.30 34.40 -13.66
CA ASP A 83 -19.32 33.39 -13.90
C ASP A 83 -19.64 33.23 -15.40
N THR A 84 -19.97 32.03 -15.86
CA THR A 84 -20.67 31.81 -17.14
C THR A 84 -21.59 30.57 -17.05
N PRO A 85 -22.90 30.65 -17.36
CA PRO A 85 -23.85 29.58 -17.10
C PRO A 85 -24.12 28.65 -18.30
N GLU A 86 -24.59 27.44 -17.94
CA GLU A 86 -25.48 26.52 -18.68
C GLU A 86 -24.99 25.80 -19.95
N GLU A 87 -24.98 24.46 -19.88
CA GLU A 87 -25.66 23.60 -20.86
C GLU A 87 -25.83 22.18 -20.26
N GLN A 88 -27.08 21.74 -20.13
CA GLN A 88 -27.44 20.39 -19.67
C GLN A 88 -27.24 19.36 -20.80
N PRO A 89 -26.49 18.27 -20.60
CA PRO A 89 -26.58 17.12 -21.50
C PRO A 89 -27.71 16.18 -21.06
N GLU A 90 -28.51 15.81 -22.05
CA GLU A 90 -29.68 14.93 -22.00
C GLU A 90 -29.42 13.61 -21.27
N SER A 91 -30.43 13.19 -20.51
CA SER A 91 -30.45 11.97 -19.69
C SER A 91 -30.29 10.70 -20.53
N MET A 92 -29.13 10.05 -20.42
CA MET A 92 -28.91 8.71 -20.96
C MET A 92 -29.70 7.65 -20.18
N GLU A 93 -30.49 6.87 -20.90
CA GLU A 93 -31.22 5.67 -20.47
C GLU A 93 -30.26 4.62 -19.86
N VAL A 94 -30.46 4.28 -18.59
CA VAL A 94 -29.60 3.33 -17.86
C VAL A 94 -30.16 1.91 -18.02
N ASP A 95 -29.54 1.15 -18.92
CA ASP A 95 -29.84 -0.26 -19.15
C ASP A 95 -29.43 -1.09 -17.91
N SER A 96 -30.41 -1.48 -17.10
CA SER A 96 -30.24 -2.08 -15.76
C SER A 96 -29.81 -3.55 -15.82
N LYS A 97 -28.58 -3.80 -16.29
CA LYS A 97 -27.88 -5.07 -16.05
C LYS A 97 -26.71 -4.75 -15.14
N GLU A 98 -26.80 -5.18 -13.88
CA GLU A 98 -25.71 -5.06 -12.89
C GLU A 98 -24.50 -5.89 -13.35
N VAL A 99 -23.71 -5.33 -14.26
CA VAL A 99 -22.41 -5.89 -14.62
C VAL A 99 -21.50 -5.60 -13.45
N LYS A 100 -21.11 -6.64 -12.71
CA LYS A 100 -20.09 -6.53 -11.67
C LYS A 100 -18.79 -6.03 -12.31
N VAL A 101 -18.56 -4.72 -12.23
CA VAL A 101 -17.36 -4.07 -12.79
C VAL A 101 -16.17 -4.50 -11.95
N SER A 102 -15.39 -5.45 -12.46
CA SER A 102 -14.08 -5.76 -11.91
C SER A 102 -13.17 -4.57 -12.16
N THR A 103 -12.80 -3.85 -11.09
CA THR A 103 -11.79 -2.77 -11.15
C THR A 103 -10.41 -3.26 -11.57
N HIS A 104 -10.19 -4.57 -11.55
CA HIS A 104 -8.99 -5.20 -12.05
C HIS A 104 -9.23 -5.66 -13.49
N GLY A 105 -8.55 -5.02 -14.44
CA GLY A 105 -8.51 -5.48 -15.83
C GLY A 105 -7.99 -6.93 -15.92
N PRO A 106 -8.31 -7.65 -17.01
CA PRO A 106 -7.92 -9.04 -17.15
C PRO A 106 -6.39 -9.14 -17.11
N ARG A 107 -5.88 -9.93 -16.15
CA ARG A 107 -4.45 -10.24 -16.01
C ARG A 107 -4.01 -11.21 -17.11
N ASN A 108 -4.27 -10.85 -18.36
CA ASN A 108 -3.96 -11.62 -19.55
C ASN A 108 -2.45 -11.79 -19.61
N SER A 109 -1.96 -13.02 -19.42
CA SER A 109 -0.55 -13.27 -19.68
C SER A 109 -0.27 -13.19 -21.18
N ARG A 110 0.91 -12.69 -21.58
CA ARG A 110 1.34 -12.66 -22.99
C ARG A 110 1.20 -14.04 -23.68
N ARG A 111 1.34 -15.12 -22.92
CA ARG A 111 1.17 -16.50 -23.41
C ARG A 111 -0.29 -16.84 -23.71
N GLU A 112 -1.25 -16.37 -22.92
CA GLU A 112 -2.68 -16.58 -23.19
C GLU A 112 -3.12 -15.80 -24.42
N GLN A 113 -2.67 -14.54 -24.56
CA GLN A 113 -2.93 -13.74 -25.76
C GLN A 113 -2.42 -14.41 -27.03
N TRP A 114 -1.18 -14.94 -27.01
CA TRP A 114 -0.65 -15.70 -28.15
C TRP A 114 -1.48 -16.96 -28.45
N ARG A 115 -1.98 -17.67 -27.43
CA ARG A 115 -2.83 -18.85 -27.64
C ARG A 115 -4.18 -18.48 -28.25
N THR A 116 -4.84 -17.44 -27.73
CA THR A 116 -6.09 -16.90 -28.28
C THR A 116 -5.90 -16.47 -29.73
N SER A 117 -4.81 -15.75 -30.05
CA SER A 117 -4.47 -15.35 -31.43
C SER A 117 -4.21 -16.52 -32.38
N LYS A 118 -3.86 -17.69 -31.83
CA LYS A 118 -3.61 -18.93 -32.58
C LYS A 118 -4.79 -19.90 -32.54
N GLY A 119 -5.95 -19.49 -32.01
CA GLY A 119 -7.13 -20.35 -31.87
C GLY A 119 -6.90 -21.55 -30.94
N LEU A 120 -5.89 -21.49 -30.07
CA LEU A 120 -5.55 -22.57 -29.15
C LEU A 120 -6.30 -22.39 -27.82
N ALA A 121 -6.86 -23.48 -27.30
CA ALA A 121 -7.55 -23.49 -26.01
C ALA A 121 -6.68 -22.91 -24.86
N PRO A 122 -7.25 -22.23 -23.86
CA PRO A 122 -6.50 -21.70 -22.73
C PRO A 122 -5.75 -22.82 -21.99
N ARG A 123 -4.64 -22.46 -21.35
CA ARG A 123 -3.88 -23.43 -20.56
C ARG A 123 -4.68 -23.71 -19.28
N GLY A 124 -5.03 -24.96 -19.03
CA GLY A 124 -5.61 -25.36 -17.76
C GLY A 124 -4.72 -24.92 -16.59
N THR A 125 -5.29 -24.15 -15.67
CA THR A 125 -4.65 -23.82 -14.40
C THR A 125 -4.56 -25.11 -13.58
N SER A 126 -3.45 -25.33 -12.87
CA SER A 126 -3.37 -26.44 -11.92
C SER A 126 -4.21 -26.06 -10.71
N HIS A 127 -5.51 -26.36 -10.76
CA HIS A 127 -6.38 -26.27 -9.61
C HIS A 127 -6.35 -27.58 -8.82
N GLY A 128 -5.99 -27.48 -7.56
CA GLY A 128 -5.89 -28.60 -6.62
C GLY A 128 -4.79 -28.38 -5.59
N MET A 129 -5.09 -28.69 -4.34
CA MET A 129 -4.08 -28.83 -3.29
C MET A 129 -3.49 -30.24 -3.36
N ASN A 130 -2.18 -30.38 -3.12
CA ASN A 130 -1.62 -31.69 -2.86
C ASN A 130 -2.11 -32.20 -1.49
N ARG A 131 -1.89 -33.50 -1.21
CA ARG A 131 -2.25 -34.12 0.08
C ARG A 131 -1.65 -33.41 1.30
N GLN A 132 -0.61 -32.61 1.10
CA GLN A 132 0.07 -31.81 2.11
C GLN A 132 -0.51 -30.38 2.26
N GLY A 133 -1.64 -30.06 1.61
CA GLY A 133 -2.32 -28.78 1.73
C GLY A 133 -1.65 -27.61 1.00
N THR A 134 -0.62 -27.86 0.20
CA THR A 134 0.07 -26.84 -0.61
C THR A 134 -0.41 -26.89 -2.06
N VAL A 135 -0.34 -25.76 -2.79
CA VAL A 135 -0.72 -25.71 -4.21
C VAL A 135 0.01 -26.79 -4.98
N ALA A 136 -0.72 -27.66 -5.68
CA ALA A 136 -0.13 -28.80 -6.36
C ALA A 136 0.93 -28.34 -7.37
N ALA A 137 2.20 -28.55 -7.02
CA ALA A 137 3.30 -28.21 -7.90
C ALA A 137 3.18 -29.02 -9.20
N LYS A 138 3.33 -28.33 -10.33
CA LYS A 138 3.28 -28.93 -11.67
C LYS A 138 4.39 -29.95 -11.95
N ARG A 139 5.38 -30.05 -11.04
CA ARG A 139 6.49 -31.00 -11.09
C ARG A 139 6.32 -31.99 -9.95
N LYS A 140 6.58 -33.28 -10.21
CA LYS A 140 6.68 -34.29 -9.15
C LYS A 140 7.71 -33.84 -8.11
N ALA A 141 7.32 -33.83 -6.83
CA ALA A 141 8.25 -33.58 -5.73
C ALA A 141 9.45 -34.52 -5.85
N GLY A 142 10.66 -33.98 -5.70
CA GLY A 142 11.91 -34.76 -5.74
C GLY A 142 12.57 -34.94 -7.12
N ARG A 143 12.00 -34.44 -8.22
CA ARG A 143 12.70 -34.48 -9.52
C ARG A 143 13.61 -33.25 -9.68
N PRO A 144 14.95 -33.42 -9.79
CA PRO A 144 15.85 -32.29 -9.98
C PRO A 144 15.53 -31.58 -11.31
N SER A 145 15.60 -30.24 -11.30
CA SER A 145 15.45 -29.45 -12.52
C SER A 145 16.56 -29.86 -13.48
N ARG A 146 16.23 -30.43 -14.65
CA ARG A 146 17.22 -30.70 -15.68
C ARG A 146 17.84 -29.38 -16.08
N ARG A 147 19.13 -29.21 -15.79
CA ARG A 147 19.93 -28.11 -16.30
C ARG A 147 19.98 -28.28 -17.82
N ARG A 148 19.49 -27.28 -18.54
CA ARG A 148 19.76 -27.07 -19.96
C ARG A 148 20.60 -25.82 -20.03
#